data_AF-A0A5A7NKQ0-F1
#
_entry.id   AF-A0A5A7NKQ0-F1
#
_cell.length_a   1.000
_cell.length_b   1.000
_cell.length_c   1.000
_cell.angle_alpha   90.00
_cell.angle_beta   90.00
_cell.angle_gamma   90.00
#
_symmetry.space_group_name_H-M   'P 1'
#
loop_
_entity.id
_entity.type
_entity.pdbx_description
1 polymer ?
#
loop_
_entity_poly.entity_id
_entity_poly.type
_entity_poly.pdbx_seq_one_letter_code
_entity_poly.pdbx_strand_id
1 'polypeptide(L)'
;MHESRRYFLPKGAQNGDFQGADGVRLRMRAWPAPTQGHKARGTLFLVPGRTEYMERYAEVIADFLEKGFAVAILDMRNHGLSGRPLANRQAHFVADFAPMADDVARFVAQGAALDLPRPFTLLGHSMGGHVALRAVHDHPQLARSVDKLVLCAPMLRIRFSPLPLWLVRGLVALAGALGFWERYALGQGDWAGGKARAR
;
A
#
# COMPACT_ATOMS: atom_id res chain seq x y z
N MET A 1 28.76 -10.46 11.57
CA MET A 1 27.65 -11.30 11.05
C MET A 1 26.28 -10.59 11.11
N HIS A 2 26.18 -9.28 10.80
CA HIS A 2 24.92 -8.52 11.00
C HIS A 2 24.25 -8.01 9.70
N GLU A 3 24.86 -8.20 8.52
CA GLU A 3 24.40 -7.53 7.28
C GLU A 3 23.35 -8.30 6.47
N SER A 4 23.21 -9.62 6.60
CA SER A 4 22.36 -10.41 5.68
C SER A 4 20.90 -10.59 6.12
N ARG A 5 20.53 -10.19 7.35
CA ARG A 5 19.18 -10.42 7.91
C ARG A 5 18.14 -9.39 7.46
N ARG A 6 18.54 -8.30 6.80
CA ARG A 6 17.65 -7.15 6.50
C ARG A 6 16.92 -7.22 5.15
N TYR A 7 17.27 -8.19 4.30
CA TYR A 7 16.66 -8.34 2.97
C TYR A 7 15.44 -9.28 2.94
N PHE A 8 15.20 -10.01 4.03
CA PHE A 8 14.09 -10.94 4.13
C PHE A 8 13.11 -10.48 5.20
N LEU A 9 11.83 -10.71 4.95
CA LEU A 9 10.80 -10.47 5.96
C LEU A 9 11.14 -11.24 7.27
N PRO A 10 11.04 -10.60 8.43
CA PRO A 10 11.27 -11.27 9.71
C PRO A 10 10.39 -12.52 9.87
N LYS A 11 10.90 -13.53 10.58
CA LYS A 11 10.11 -14.72 10.94
C LYS A 11 9.03 -14.36 11.97
N GLY A 12 8.07 -15.27 12.17
CA GLY A 12 7.00 -15.08 13.16
C GLY A 12 5.85 -14.19 12.68
N ALA A 13 5.78 -13.92 11.38
CA ALA A 13 4.62 -13.27 10.78
C ALA A 13 3.39 -14.20 10.90
N GLN A 14 2.29 -13.64 11.38
CA GLN A 14 0.97 -14.19 11.12
C GLN A 14 0.62 -13.87 9.67
N ASN A 15 0.40 -14.91 8.86
CA ASN A 15 -0.05 -14.77 7.48
C ASN A 15 -1.57 -14.62 7.48
N GLY A 16 -2.08 -13.67 6.70
CA GLY A 16 -3.51 -13.55 6.45
C GLY A 16 -3.76 -12.92 5.10
N ASP A 17 -4.60 -13.55 4.29
CA ASP A 17 -5.23 -12.86 3.17
C ASP A 17 -6.62 -12.40 3.66
N PHE A 18 -7.08 -11.25 3.19
CA PHE A 18 -8.42 -10.76 3.46
C PHE A 18 -9.09 -10.25 2.18
N GLN A 19 -10.41 -10.11 2.21
CA GLN A 19 -11.15 -9.53 1.09
C GLN A 19 -11.25 -8.02 1.24
N GLY A 20 -10.60 -7.32 0.31
CA GLY A 20 -10.75 -5.88 0.10
C GLY A 20 -12.12 -5.51 -0.49
N ALA A 21 -12.26 -4.26 -0.89
CA ALA A 21 -13.43 -3.79 -1.63
C ALA A 21 -13.61 -4.61 -2.92
N ASP A 22 -14.87 -4.83 -3.30
CA ASP A 22 -15.26 -5.60 -4.50
C ASP A 22 -14.77 -7.07 -4.49
N GLY A 23 -14.40 -7.60 -3.31
CA GLY A 23 -13.96 -8.98 -3.15
C GLY A 23 -12.52 -9.25 -3.57
N VAL A 24 -11.72 -8.21 -3.87
CA VAL A 24 -10.31 -8.40 -4.25
C VAL A 24 -9.54 -9.04 -3.10
N ARG A 25 -8.79 -10.11 -3.37
CA ARG A 25 -7.92 -10.73 -2.37
C ARG A 25 -6.72 -9.83 -2.09
N LEU A 26 -6.52 -9.45 -0.84
CA LEU A 26 -5.36 -8.68 -0.39
C LEU A 26 -4.52 -9.51 0.57
N ARG A 27 -3.22 -9.58 0.29
CA ARG A 27 -2.25 -10.21 1.16
C ARG A 27 -1.85 -9.24 2.25
N MET A 28 -1.88 -9.68 3.50
CA MET A 28 -1.28 -8.99 4.62
C MET A 28 -0.39 -9.89 5.46
N ARG A 29 0.49 -9.26 6.22
CA ARG A 29 1.28 -9.90 7.27
C ARG A 29 1.29 -9.03 8.50
N ALA A 30 1.20 -9.67 9.66
CA ALA A 30 1.29 -9.01 10.94
C ALA A 30 2.30 -9.72 11.84
N TRP A 31 3.12 -8.96 12.53
CA TRP A 31 4.08 -9.44 13.53
C TRP A 31 3.67 -8.88 14.89
N PRO A 32 3.50 -9.74 15.91
CA PRO A 32 3.29 -9.26 17.26
C PRO A 32 4.54 -8.51 17.75
N ALA A 33 4.35 -7.59 18.68
CA ALA A 33 5.47 -6.90 19.33
C ALA A 33 6.35 -7.92 20.07
N PRO A 34 7.68 -7.91 19.92
CA PRO A 34 8.57 -8.73 20.73
C PRO A 34 8.60 -8.20 22.16
N THR A 35 7.63 -8.58 22.99
CA THR A 35 7.54 -8.17 24.39
C THR A 35 8.47 -9.05 25.22
N GLN A 36 9.76 -8.75 25.28
CA GLN A 36 10.71 -9.39 26.20
C GLN A 36 10.43 -8.95 27.65
N GLY A 37 9.20 -9.14 28.15
CA GLY A 37 8.75 -8.66 29.47
C GLY A 37 8.37 -7.17 29.53
N HIS A 38 8.54 -6.41 28.44
CA HIS A 38 8.14 -5.00 28.36
C HIS A 38 6.77 -4.82 27.70
N LYS A 39 6.05 -3.77 28.11
CA LYS A 39 4.78 -3.38 27.46
C LYS A 39 5.04 -2.97 26.01
N ALA A 40 4.27 -3.53 25.09
CA ALA A 40 4.31 -3.15 23.68
C ALA A 40 4.05 -1.65 23.49
N ARG A 41 4.73 -1.02 22.53
CA ARG A 41 4.62 0.43 22.25
C ARG A 41 3.44 0.81 21.35
N GLY A 42 2.76 -0.19 20.80
CA GLY A 42 1.66 -0.04 19.87
C GLY A 42 1.88 -0.83 18.58
N THR A 43 1.03 -0.56 17.60
CA THR A 43 1.02 -1.24 16.30
C THR A 43 1.25 -0.23 15.19
N LEU A 44 2.16 -0.55 14.28
CA LEU A 44 2.41 0.19 13.05
C LEU A 44 1.76 -0.52 11.86
N PHE A 45 0.76 0.10 11.25
CA PHE A 45 0.12 -0.33 10.01
C PHE A 45 0.81 0.37 8.83
N LEU A 46 1.53 -0.38 8.00
CA LEU A 46 2.27 0.11 6.84
C LEU A 46 1.42 -0.02 5.58
N VAL A 47 1.25 1.07 4.84
CA VAL A 47 0.58 1.15 3.53
C VAL A 47 1.60 1.51 2.45
N PRO A 48 2.06 0.54 1.64
CA PRO A 48 3.06 0.77 0.61
C PRO A 48 2.63 1.71 -0.51
N GLY A 49 3.61 2.30 -1.18
CA GLY A 49 3.46 3.18 -2.32
C GLY A 49 3.30 2.45 -3.66
N ARG A 50 3.21 3.25 -4.74
CA ARG A 50 3.06 2.74 -6.09
C ARG A 50 4.30 1.96 -6.51
N THR A 51 4.11 0.78 -7.10
CA THR A 51 5.13 -0.19 -7.53
C THR A 51 5.86 -0.92 -6.39
N GLU A 52 5.47 -0.70 -5.14
CA GLU A 52 6.08 -1.36 -3.98
C GLU A 52 5.33 -2.63 -3.58
N TYR A 53 5.91 -3.40 -2.67
CA TYR A 53 5.37 -4.64 -2.12
C TYR A 53 6.05 -4.90 -0.77
N MET A 54 5.43 -5.71 0.09
CA MET A 54 5.81 -5.81 1.49
C MET A 54 7.27 -6.26 1.73
N GLU A 55 7.83 -7.09 0.88
CA GLU A 55 9.23 -7.55 1.02
C GLU A 55 10.23 -6.39 0.92
N ARG A 56 9.90 -5.28 0.23
CA ARG A 56 10.77 -4.07 0.24
C ARG A 56 10.86 -3.40 1.62
N TYR A 57 9.92 -3.68 2.51
CA TYR A 57 9.83 -3.10 3.83
C TYR A 57 10.50 -3.99 4.90
N ALA A 58 11.21 -5.05 4.53
CA ALA A 58 11.83 -5.99 5.47
C ALA A 58 12.66 -5.29 6.56
N GLU A 59 13.52 -4.34 6.16
CA GLU A 59 14.33 -3.55 7.10
C GLU A 59 13.47 -2.65 8.00
N VAL A 60 12.48 -1.96 7.44
CA VAL A 60 11.56 -1.10 8.20
C VAL A 60 10.80 -1.92 9.24
N ILE A 61 10.29 -3.10 8.85
CA ILE A 61 9.56 -3.99 9.75
C ILE A 61 10.49 -4.47 10.87
N ALA A 62 11.71 -4.90 10.56
CA ALA A 62 12.69 -5.34 11.55
C ALA A 62 13.01 -4.22 12.56
N ASP A 63 13.30 -3.01 12.08
CA ASP A 63 13.62 -1.86 12.92
C ASP A 63 12.49 -1.49 13.91
N PHE A 64 11.23 -1.58 13.47
CA PHE A 64 10.09 -1.29 14.35
C PHE A 64 9.80 -2.43 15.34
N LEU A 65 10.00 -3.69 14.93
CA LEU A 65 9.91 -4.83 15.83
C LEU A 65 10.97 -4.75 16.95
N GLU A 66 12.22 -4.45 16.60
CA GLU A 66 13.31 -4.25 17.57
C GLU A 66 13.02 -3.10 18.54
N LYS A 67 12.30 -2.07 18.08
CA LYS A 67 11.86 -0.95 18.91
C LYS A 67 10.64 -1.27 19.78
N GLY A 68 10.10 -2.49 19.75
CA GLY A 68 8.98 -2.94 20.58
C GLY A 68 7.60 -2.60 20.05
N PHE A 69 7.45 -2.38 18.74
CA PHE A 69 6.15 -2.25 18.07
C PHE A 69 5.69 -3.59 17.51
N ALA A 70 4.38 -3.81 17.47
CA ALA A 70 3.80 -4.74 16.51
C ALA A 70 3.77 -4.06 15.14
N VAL A 71 3.88 -4.83 14.06
CA VAL A 71 3.90 -4.29 12.70
C VAL A 71 2.93 -5.08 11.83
N ALA A 72 2.06 -4.39 11.11
CA ALA A 72 1.22 -4.98 10.07
C ALA A 72 1.51 -4.29 8.74
N ILE A 73 1.52 -5.03 7.64
CA ILE A 73 1.69 -4.50 6.28
C ILE A 73 0.81 -5.28 5.31
N LEU A 74 0.31 -4.59 4.28
CA LEU A 74 -0.39 -5.23 3.16
C LEU A 74 0.34 -5.00 1.83
N ASP A 75 0.15 -5.94 0.91
CA ASP A 75 0.29 -5.65 -0.52
C ASP A 75 -1.02 -4.98 -0.97
N MET A 76 -0.96 -3.72 -1.41
CA MET A 76 -2.14 -3.02 -1.95
C MET A 76 -2.70 -3.77 -3.16
N ARG A 77 -3.99 -3.57 -3.48
CA ARG A 77 -4.52 -3.98 -4.80
C ARG A 77 -3.59 -3.46 -5.90
N ASN A 78 -3.41 -4.24 -6.97
CA ASN A 78 -2.43 -3.99 -8.04
C ASN A 78 -0.95 -4.18 -7.68
N HIS A 79 -0.60 -4.66 -6.48
CA HIS A 79 0.78 -4.77 -6.02
C HIS A 79 1.09 -6.12 -5.40
N GLY A 80 2.39 -6.44 -5.35
CA GLY A 80 2.91 -7.67 -4.76
C GLY A 80 2.11 -8.90 -5.19
N LEU A 81 1.72 -9.69 -4.18
CA LEU A 81 0.94 -10.93 -4.36
C LEU A 81 -0.57 -10.72 -4.17
N SER A 82 -1.03 -9.48 -4.02
CA SER A 82 -2.47 -9.16 -3.97
C SER A 82 -3.14 -9.25 -5.34
N GLY A 83 -4.46 -9.23 -5.33
CA GLY A 83 -5.31 -9.26 -6.52
C GLY A 83 -5.11 -8.04 -7.42
N ARG A 84 -5.41 -8.25 -8.71
CA ARG A 84 -5.29 -7.26 -9.77
C ARG A 84 -6.63 -7.19 -10.52
N PRO A 85 -7.11 -5.98 -10.86
CA PRO A 85 -8.35 -5.77 -11.60
C PRO A 85 -8.20 -6.10 -13.09
N LEU A 86 -6.99 -6.00 -13.65
CA LEU A 86 -6.72 -6.31 -15.06
C LEU A 86 -6.11 -7.70 -15.22
N ALA A 87 -6.42 -8.32 -16.38
CA ALA A 87 -5.81 -9.58 -16.79
C ALA A 87 -4.29 -9.43 -17.00
N ASN A 88 -3.83 -8.31 -17.59
CA ASN A 88 -2.41 -8.01 -17.65
C ASN A 88 -1.90 -7.63 -16.24
N ARG A 89 -1.17 -8.55 -15.63
CA ARG A 89 -0.63 -8.38 -14.28
C ARG A 89 0.45 -7.31 -14.18
N GLN A 90 1.11 -6.94 -15.28
CA GLN A 90 2.15 -5.89 -15.30
C GLN A 90 1.56 -4.49 -15.39
N ALA A 91 0.32 -4.36 -15.85
CA ALA A 91 -0.35 -3.08 -15.95
C ALA A 91 -0.78 -2.61 -14.56
N HIS A 92 -0.32 -1.42 -14.17
CA HIS A 92 -0.79 -0.77 -12.96
C HIS A 92 -2.01 0.08 -13.29
N PHE A 93 -3.18 -0.34 -12.84
CA PHE A 93 -4.45 0.29 -13.16
C PHE A 93 -5.23 0.68 -11.90
N VAL A 94 -5.69 1.93 -11.86
CA VAL A 94 -6.48 2.49 -10.77
C VAL A 94 -7.61 3.28 -11.40
N ALA A 95 -8.82 2.73 -11.39
CA ALA A 95 -10.01 3.45 -11.84
C ALA A 95 -10.40 4.55 -10.84
N ASP A 96 -10.38 4.21 -9.55
CA ASP A 96 -10.71 5.11 -8.44
C ASP A 96 -9.86 4.74 -7.21
N PHE A 97 -9.57 5.71 -6.35
CA PHE A 97 -8.91 5.52 -5.06
C PHE A 97 -9.87 5.14 -3.93
N ALA A 98 -11.19 5.34 -4.07
CA ALA A 98 -12.17 4.98 -3.05
C ALA A 98 -12.12 3.48 -2.68
N PRO A 99 -12.07 2.52 -3.64
CA PRO A 99 -11.87 1.11 -3.30
C PRO A 99 -10.56 0.82 -2.56
N MET A 100 -9.51 1.62 -2.80
CA MET A 100 -8.25 1.49 -2.06
C MET A 100 -8.35 2.06 -0.64
N ALA A 101 -9.15 3.11 -0.44
CA ALA A 101 -9.43 3.66 0.89
C ALA A 101 -10.20 2.64 1.74
N ASP A 102 -11.20 2.00 1.14
CA ASP A 102 -11.95 0.88 1.73
C ASP A 102 -11.01 -0.28 2.12
N ASP A 103 -10.06 -0.64 1.25
CA ASP A 103 -9.07 -1.68 1.52
C ASP A 103 -8.22 -1.35 2.76
N VAL A 104 -7.79 -0.09 2.91
CA VAL A 104 -6.99 0.34 4.07
C VAL A 104 -7.83 0.30 5.35
N ALA A 105 -9.10 0.72 5.30
CA ALA A 105 -10.00 0.61 6.44
C ALA A 105 -10.19 -0.84 6.88
N ARG A 106 -10.40 -1.76 5.92
CA ARG A 106 -10.51 -3.20 6.18
C ARG A 106 -9.21 -3.78 6.71
N PHE A 107 -8.06 -3.39 6.17
CA PHE A 107 -6.75 -3.82 6.64
C PHE A 107 -6.51 -3.49 8.12
N VAL A 108 -6.82 -2.25 8.55
CA VAL A 108 -6.69 -1.87 9.96
C VAL A 108 -7.67 -2.67 10.83
N ALA A 109 -8.90 -2.91 10.36
CA ALA A 109 -9.85 -3.75 11.05
C ALA A 109 -9.36 -5.21 11.20
N GLN A 110 -8.69 -5.77 10.18
CA GLN A 110 -8.08 -7.10 10.27
C GLN A 110 -7.00 -7.15 11.34
N GLY A 111 -6.10 -6.15 11.41
CA GLY A 111 -5.10 -6.11 12.47
C GLY A 111 -5.70 -5.91 13.85
N ALA A 112 -6.81 -5.18 13.98
CA ALA A 112 -7.55 -5.08 15.23
C ALA A 112 -8.13 -6.43 15.68
N ALA A 113 -8.60 -7.26 14.74
CA ALA A 113 -9.10 -8.60 15.02
C ALA A 113 -7.99 -9.60 15.44
N LEU A 114 -6.72 -9.29 15.18
CA LEU A 114 -5.56 -10.05 15.64
C LEU A 114 -5.09 -9.67 17.06
N ASP A 115 -5.86 -8.86 17.78
CA ASP A 115 -5.55 -8.37 19.13
C ASP A 115 -4.16 -7.68 19.22
N LEU A 116 -3.81 -6.93 18.17
CA LEU A 116 -2.55 -6.19 18.14
C LEU A 116 -2.57 -5.03 19.15
N PRO A 117 -1.44 -4.70 19.80
CA PRO A 117 -1.39 -3.72 20.87
C PRO A 117 -1.64 -2.28 20.39
N ARG A 118 -2.41 -1.52 21.16
CA ARG A 118 -2.57 -0.06 20.98
C ARG A 118 -1.37 0.72 21.55
N PRO A 119 -1.11 1.97 21.11
CA PRO A 119 -1.84 2.73 20.09
C PRO A 119 -1.60 2.23 18.65
N PHE A 120 -2.57 2.47 17.77
CA PHE A 120 -2.50 2.19 16.34
C PHE A 120 -1.98 3.41 15.56
N THR A 121 -0.90 3.19 14.82
CA THR A 121 -0.31 4.18 13.92
C THR A 121 -0.46 3.71 12.49
N LEU A 122 -1.15 4.48 11.64
CA LEU A 122 -1.24 4.23 10.20
C LEU A 122 -0.15 5.04 9.50
N LEU A 123 0.77 4.37 8.83
CA LEU A 123 1.86 4.98 8.07
C LEU A 123 1.70 4.66 6.59
N GLY A 124 1.56 5.70 5.77
CA GLY A 124 1.48 5.56 4.32
C GLY A 124 2.65 6.24 3.60
N HIS A 125 3.23 5.54 2.62
CA HIS A 125 4.29 6.08 1.76
C HIS A 125 3.75 6.40 0.35
N SER A 126 4.06 7.58 -0.19
CA SER A 126 3.73 7.96 -1.58
C SER A 126 2.24 7.77 -1.89
N MET A 127 1.88 6.93 -2.87
CA MET A 127 0.50 6.54 -3.15
C MET A 127 -0.20 5.95 -1.91
N GLY A 128 0.48 5.13 -1.11
CA GLY A 128 -0.06 4.62 0.15
C GLY A 128 -0.33 5.72 1.17
N GLY A 129 0.45 6.82 1.16
CA GLY A 129 0.18 8.02 1.94
C GLY A 129 -1.08 8.76 1.49
N HIS A 130 -1.30 8.87 0.18
CA HIS A 130 -2.54 9.41 -0.38
C HIS A 130 -3.75 8.57 0.03
N VAL A 131 -3.66 7.25 -0.13
CA VAL A 131 -4.75 6.32 0.20
C VAL A 131 -5.02 6.29 1.69
N ALA A 132 -3.98 6.27 2.54
CA ALA A 132 -4.15 6.30 3.99
C ALA A 132 -4.84 7.58 4.48
N LEU A 133 -4.44 8.74 3.94
CA LEU A 133 -5.10 10.02 4.23
C LEU A 133 -6.57 10.00 3.78
N ARG A 134 -6.84 9.50 2.56
CA ARG A 134 -8.19 9.35 2.03
C ARG A 134 -9.04 8.41 2.89
N ALA A 135 -8.49 7.27 3.32
CA ALA A 135 -9.17 6.31 4.16
C ALA A 135 -9.60 6.90 5.50
N VAL A 136 -8.71 7.65 6.16
CA VAL A 136 -9.06 8.33 7.42
C VAL A 136 -10.13 9.39 7.19
N HIS A 137 -10.11 10.09 6.06
CA HIS A 137 -11.14 11.08 5.72
C HIS A 137 -12.51 10.45 5.41
N ASP A 138 -12.53 9.43 4.57
CA ASP A 138 -13.76 8.83 4.03
C ASP A 138 -14.41 7.82 5.01
N HIS A 139 -13.64 7.27 5.97
CA HIS A 139 -14.13 6.30 6.95
C HIS A 139 -14.05 6.81 8.41
N PRO A 140 -15.13 7.40 8.95
CA PRO A 140 -15.16 7.90 10.33
C PRO A 140 -14.84 6.85 11.40
N GLN A 141 -15.17 5.58 11.15
CA GLN A 141 -14.83 4.50 12.08
C GLN A 141 -13.32 4.24 12.13
N LEU A 142 -12.64 4.29 10.98
CA LEU A 142 -11.18 4.20 10.91
C LEU A 142 -10.53 5.41 11.60
N ALA A 143 -11.04 6.61 11.35
CA ALA A 143 -10.53 7.83 11.96
C ALA A 143 -10.55 7.78 13.50
N ARG A 144 -11.53 7.08 14.09
CA ARG A 144 -11.62 6.87 15.55
C ARG A 144 -10.76 5.71 16.04
N SER A 145 -10.42 4.75 15.20
CA SER A 145 -9.64 3.56 15.60
C SER A 145 -8.13 3.77 15.49
N VAL A 146 -7.67 4.67 14.62
CA VAL A 146 -6.26 5.05 14.43
C VAL A 146 -5.90 6.21 15.35
N ASP A 147 -4.89 6.04 16.19
CA ASP A 147 -4.42 7.09 17.12
C ASP A 147 -3.46 8.07 16.45
N LYS A 148 -2.75 7.64 15.39
CA LYS A 148 -1.73 8.45 14.69
C LYS A 148 -1.73 8.16 13.19
N LEU A 149 -1.68 9.22 12.38
CA LEU A 149 -1.46 9.14 10.94
C LEU A 149 -0.07 9.71 10.60
N VAL A 150 0.78 8.91 9.97
CA VAL A 150 2.13 9.30 9.53
C VAL A 150 2.19 9.23 8.01
N LEU A 151 2.52 10.34 7.36
CA LEU A 151 2.55 10.44 5.90
C LEU A 151 3.99 10.67 5.42
N CYS A 152 4.55 9.68 4.72
CA CYS A 152 5.87 9.78 4.11
C CYS A 152 5.73 10.11 2.62
N ALA A 153 6.19 11.30 2.21
CA ALA A 153 6.15 11.77 0.82
C ALA A 153 4.78 11.53 0.11
N PRO A 154 3.63 11.93 0.70
CA PRO A 154 2.32 11.52 0.19
C PRO A 154 2.06 12.06 -1.23
N MET A 155 1.46 11.21 -2.08
CA MET A 155 1.08 11.56 -3.45
C MET A 155 -0.17 12.45 -3.48
N LEU A 156 -0.04 13.72 -3.07
CA LEU A 156 -1.18 14.65 -2.98
C LEU A 156 -1.64 15.17 -4.34
N ARG A 157 -0.72 15.31 -5.31
CA ARG A 157 -1.04 15.81 -6.65
C ARG A 157 -0.01 15.33 -7.68
N ILE A 158 -0.50 14.99 -8.87
CA ILE A 158 0.36 14.77 -10.05
C ILE A 158 0.55 16.11 -10.76
N ARG A 159 1.81 16.49 -11.01
CA ARG A 159 2.14 17.72 -11.73
C ARG A 159 2.21 17.43 -13.23
N PHE A 160 1.30 18.01 -14.02
CA PHE A 160 1.23 17.85 -15.48
C PHE A 160 1.81 19.02 -16.29
N SER A 161 2.56 19.91 -15.64
CA SER A 161 3.21 21.06 -16.29
C SER A 161 4.05 20.63 -17.50
N PRO A 162 3.99 21.34 -18.65
CA PRO A 162 3.31 22.62 -18.86
C PRO A 162 1.82 22.53 -19.23
N LEU A 163 1.22 21.34 -19.31
CA LEU A 163 -0.18 21.20 -19.73
C LEU A 163 -1.13 21.65 -18.61
N PRO A 164 -2.12 22.52 -18.91
CA PRO A 164 -3.12 22.90 -17.93
C PRO A 164 -4.07 21.73 -17.61
N LEU A 165 -4.53 21.65 -16.36
CA LEU A 165 -5.27 20.49 -15.86
C LEU A 165 -6.59 20.21 -16.62
N TRP A 166 -7.29 21.24 -17.09
CA TRP A 166 -8.52 21.07 -17.88
C TRP A 166 -8.25 20.33 -19.20
N LEU A 167 -7.11 20.61 -19.85
CA LEU A 167 -6.71 19.95 -21.09
C LEU A 167 -6.36 18.49 -20.83
N VAL A 168 -5.60 18.24 -19.76
CA VAL A 168 -5.28 16.87 -19.32
C VAL A 168 -6.56 16.08 -19.05
N ARG A 169 -7.53 16.67 -18.34
CA ARG A 169 -8.83 16.03 -18.08
C ARG A 169 -9.58 15.71 -19.37
N GLY A 170 -9.62 16.64 -20.33
CA GLY A 170 -10.25 16.41 -21.64
C GLY A 170 -9.60 15.28 -22.42
N LEU A 171 -8.26 15.26 -22.49
CA LEU A 171 -7.50 14.19 -23.16
C LEU A 171 -7.73 12.82 -22.52
N VAL A 172 -7.72 12.76 -21.19
CA VAL A 172 -7.96 11.55 -20.41
C VAL A 172 -9.39 11.06 -20.62
N ALA A 173 -10.40 11.94 -20.57
CA ALA A 173 -11.80 11.59 -20.82
C ALA A 173 -12.03 11.05 -22.24
N LEU A 174 -11.43 11.69 -23.26
CA LEU A 174 -11.53 11.24 -24.65
C LEU A 174 -10.86 9.87 -24.84
N ALA A 175 -9.63 9.69 -24.31
CA ALA A 175 -8.94 8.40 -24.35
C ALA A 175 -9.81 7.30 -23.72
N GLY A 176 -10.47 7.62 -22.62
CA GLY A 176 -11.45 6.77 -21.99
C GLY A 176 -12.64 6.37 -22.85
N ALA A 177 -13.30 7.37 -23.45
CA ALA A 177 -14.42 7.16 -24.36
C ALA A 177 -14.04 6.29 -25.57
N LEU A 178 -12.77 6.35 -26.00
CA LEU A 178 -12.21 5.51 -27.06
C LEU A 178 -11.70 4.14 -26.58
N GLY A 179 -11.94 3.76 -25.32
CA GLY A 179 -11.59 2.44 -24.78
C GLY A 179 -10.13 2.27 -24.38
N PHE A 180 -9.38 3.34 -24.14
CA PHE A 180 -7.97 3.29 -23.71
C PHE A 180 -7.78 3.22 -22.19
N TRP A 181 -8.84 3.05 -21.39
CA TRP A 181 -8.74 3.06 -19.92
C TRP A 181 -7.77 2.02 -19.35
N GLU A 182 -7.80 0.80 -19.88
CA GLU A 182 -7.00 -0.31 -19.37
C GLU A 182 -5.67 -0.46 -20.10
N ARG A 183 -5.36 0.46 -21.02
CA ARG A 183 -4.14 0.43 -21.82
C ARG A 183 -3.04 1.24 -21.14
N TYR A 184 -1.80 0.87 -21.45
CA TYR A 184 -0.65 1.68 -21.09
C TYR A 184 -0.73 3.08 -21.71
N ALA A 185 -0.22 4.07 -21.00
CA ALA A 185 0.05 5.38 -21.58
C ALA A 185 1.04 5.23 -22.76
N LEU A 186 0.94 6.11 -23.74
CA LEU A 186 1.80 6.09 -24.92
C LEU A 186 3.28 6.04 -24.52
N GLY A 187 4.00 5.07 -25.08
CA GLY A 187 5.42 4.82 -24.80
C GLY A 187 5.72 3.92 -23.59
N GLN A 188 4.70 3.52 -22.82
CA GLN A 188 4.81 2.52 -21.76
C GLN A 188 4.43 1.12 -22.27
N GLY A 189 4.84 0.09 -21.52
CA GLY A 189 4.53 -1.29 -21.85
C GLY A 189 5.06 -2.26 -20.79
N ASP A 190 4.84 -3.53 -21.05
CA ASP A 190 5.33 -4.62 -20.21
C ASP A 190 6.87 -4.59 -20.09
N TRP A 191 7.37 -5.06 -18.95
CA TRP A 191 8.79 -5.23 -18.72
C TRP A 191 9.33 -6.35 -19.63
N ALA A 192 10.31 -6.02 -20.46
CA ALA A 192 10.89 -6.92 -21.46
C ALA A 192 12.06 -7.79 -20.95
N GLY A 193 12.24 -7.94 -19.63
CA GLY A 193 13.22 -8.90 -19.09
C GLY A 193 14.70 -8.47 -19.22
N GLY A 194 15.01 -7.17 -19.22
CA GLY A 194 16.39 -6.67 -19.18
C GLY A 194 17.11 -6.55 -20.53
N LYS A 195 16.44 -6.81 -21.67
CA LYS A 195 16.93 -6.29 -22.95
C LYS A 195 16.66 -4.79 -22.97
N ALA A 196 17.64 -4.01 -22.52
CA ALA A 196 17.67 -2.58 -22.77
C ALA A 196 17.37 -2.35 -24.25
N ARG A 197 16.47 -1.42 -24.55
CA ARG A 197 16.32 -0.90 -25.91
C ARG A 197 17.69 -0.35 -26.30
N ALA A 198 18.47 -1.13 -27.06
CA ALA A 198 19.58 -0.60 -27.82
C ALA A 198 18.96 0.46 -28.73
N ARG A 199 19.21 1.72 -28.41
CA ARG A 199 19.00 2.83 -29.32
C ARG A 199 20.16 2.86 -30.29
#